data_AF-A0A925A953-F1
#
_entry.id   AF-A0A925A953-F1
#
_cell.length_a   1.000
_cell.length_b   1.000
_cell.length_c   1.000
_cell.angle_alpha   90.00
_cell.angle_beta   90.00
_cell.angle_gamma   90.00
#
_symmetry.space_group_name_H-M   'P 1'
#
loop_
_entity.id
_entity.type
_entity.pdbx_description
1 polymer ?
#
loop_
_entity_poly.entity_id
_entity_poly.type
_entity_poly.pdbx_seq_one_letter_code
_entity_poly.pdbx_strand_id
1 'polypeptide(L)'
;MSDDGRDAKMQCAKLLRDAGFKYLAAEMEHGSLSALAKDEPFFLLCGRDRLAPTAIKSWIEAARISNVPDHKLESAHEIIDAIVSWPGDRHYPD
;
A
#
# COMPACT_ATOMS: atom_id res chain seq x y z
N MET A 1 -27.31 14.57 4.55
CA MET A 1 -26.94 13.19 4.18
C MET A 1 -25.44 13.04 4.42
N SER A 2 -24.91 12.46 5.48
CA SER A 2 -25.35 12.08 6.83
C SER A 2 -24.03 11.78 7.56
N ASP A 3 -23.71 12.49 8.64
CA ASP A 3 -22.43 12.40 9.37
C ASP A 3 -21.99 10.95 9.67
N ASP A 4 -22.95 10.05 9.86
CA ASP A 4 -22.76 8.60 10.04
C ASP A 4 -21.82 7.95 9.00
N GLY A 5 -21.91 8.37 7.73
CA GLY A 5 -21.08 7.81 6.66
C GLY A 5 -19.63 8.28 6.74
N ARG A 6 -19.41 9.50 7.24
CA ARG A 6 -18.07 10.03 7.50
C ARG A 6 -17.48 9.36 8.75
N ASP A 7 -18.27 9.20 9.80
CA ASP A 7 -17.83 8.57 11.05
C ASP A 7 -17.42 7.12 10.84
N ALA A 8 -18.20 6.34 10.07
CA ALA A 8 -17.85 4.97 9.71
C ALA A 8 -16.52 4.87 8.94
N LYS A 9 -16.26 5.80 8.01
CA LYS A 9 -15.00 5.86 7.25
C LYS A 9 -13.81 6.21 8.13
N MET A 10 -13.97 7.20 9.02
CA MET A 10 -12.91 7.56 9.97
C MET A 10 -12.60 6.42 10.93
N GLN A 11 -13.62 5.69 11.38
CA GLN A 11 -13.45 4.50 12.20
C GLN A 11 -12.73 3.38 11.43
N CYS A 12 -13.10 3.14 10.16
CA CYS A 12 -12.41 2.18 9.29
C CYS A 12 -10.94 2.57 9.08
N ALA A 13 -10.65 3.83 8.79
CA ALA A 13 -9.29 4.34 8.63
C ALA A 13 -8.45 4.16 9.90
N LYS A 14 -9.04 4.39 11.08
CA LYS A 14 -8.40 4.11 12.36
C LYS A 14 -8.05 2.62 12.51
N LEU A 15 -9.00 1.71 12.26
CA LEU A 15 -8.78 0.27 12.35
C LEU A 15 -7.67 -0.20 11.39
N LEU A 16 -7.67 0.31 10.16
CA LEU A 16 -6.62 0.04 9.17
C LEU A 16 -5.25 0.52 9.64
N ARG A 17 -5.19 1.74 10.21
CA ARG A 17 -3.96 2.32 10.74
C ARG A 17 -3.41 1.54 11.94
N ASP A 18 -4.28 1.15 12.87
CA ASP A 18 -3.94 0.34 14.05
C ASP A 18 -3.43 -1.05 13.65
N ALA A 19 -3.94 -1.60 12.54
CA ALA A 19 -3.48 -2.85 11.94
C ALA A 19 -2.25 -2.71 11.03
N GLY A 20 -1.67 -1.51 10.89
CA GLY A 20 -0.47 -1.25 10.10
C GLY A 20 -0.69 -0.92 8.62
N PHE A 21 -1.93 -0.92 8.13
CA PHE A 21 -2.30 -0.56 6.76
C PHE A 21 -2.39 0.97 6.55
N LYS A 22 -1.30 1.68 6.84
CA LYS A 22 -1.24 3.15 6.87
C LYS A 22 -1.66 3.81 5.54
N TYR A 23 -1.25 3.22 4.41
CA TYR A 23 -1.61 3.73 3.09
C TYR A 23 -3.11 3.60 2.81
N LEU A 24 -3.71 2.44 3.11
CA LEU A 24 -5.14 2.22 2.97
C LEU A 24 -5.97 3.14 3.89
N ALA A 25 -5.49 3.38 5.11
CA ALA A 25 -6.10 4.36 6.00
C ALA A 25 -6.12 5.76 5.38
N ALA A 26 -5.02 6.20 4.77
CA ALA A 26 -4.94 7.48 4.07
C ALA A 26 -5.85 7.52 2.82
N GLU A 27 -5.93 6.43 2.05
CA GLU A 27 -6.85 6.32 0.91
C GLU A 27 -8.33 6.42 1.35
N MET A 28 -8.67 5.86 2.52
CA MET A 28 -10.03 5.95 3.10
C MET A 28 -10.38 7.37 3.57
N GLU A 29 -9.41 8.12 4.09
CA GLU A 29 -9.61 9.49 4.60
C GLU A 29 -9.61 10.54 3.48
N HIS A 30 -8.71 10.38 2.50
CA HIS A 30 -8.37 11.44 1.55
C HIS A 30 -8.20 10.98 0.10
N GLY A 31 -8.07 9.68 -0.14
CA GLY A 31 -7.81 9.12 -1.46
C GLY A 31 -9.06 8.58 -2.14
N SER A 32 -8.87 7.60 -3.00
CA SER A 32 -9.93 7.07 -3.87
C SER A 32 -11.02 6.33 -3.07
N LEU A 33 -10.65 5.72 -1.94
CA LEU A 33 -11.59 4.99 -1.08
C LEU A 33 -12.50 5.92 -0.28
N SER A 34 -12.15 7.21 -0.14
CA SER A 34 -13.02 8.20 0.50
C SER A 34 -14.36 8.38 -0.22
N ALA A 35 -14.47 7.96 -1.49
CA ALA A 35 -15.69 8.01 -2.29
C ALA A 35 -16.68 6.86 -2.02
N LEU A 36 -16.26 5.78 -1.36
CA LEU A 36 -17.09 4.59 -1.11
C LEU A 36 -18.37 4.95 -0.33
N ALA A 37 -19.51 4.32 -0.63
CA ALA A 37 -20.67 4.45 0.24
C ALA A 37 -20.41 3.74 1.59
N LYS A 38 -21.15 4.12 2.63
CA LYS A 38 -20.96 3.57 4.00
C LYS A 38 -21.22 2.06 4.09
N ASP A 39 -22.00 1.54 3.16
CA ASP A 39 -22.48 0.17 3.03
C ASP A 39 -21.89 -0.52 1.78
N GLU A 40 -21.00 0.15 1.06
CA GLU A 40 -20.36 -0.40 -0.13
C GLU A 40 -19.19 -1.32 0.28
N PRO A 41 -19.24 -2.62 -0.06
CA PRO A 41 -18.14 -3.51 0.21
C PRO A 41 -16.96 -3.19 -0.71
N PHE A 42 -15.75 -3.17 -0.16
CA PHE A 42 -14.52 -3.15 -0.94
C PHE A 42 -13.67 -4.38 -0.61
N PHE A 43 -12.91 -4.85 -1.59
CA PHE A 43 -12.04 -6.01 -1.45
C PHE A 43 -10.58 -5.57 -1.52
N LEU A 44 -9.79 -6.00 -0.53
CA LEU A 44 -8.35 -5.79 -0.54
C LEU A 44 -7.66 -7.07 -1.02
N LEU A 45 -7.05 -7.00 -2.21
CA LEU A 45 -6.22 -8.08 -2.73
C LEU A 45 -4.78 -7.90 -2.24
N CYS A 46 -4.41 -8.62 -1.18
CA CYS A 46 -3.04 -8.65 -0.66
C CYS A 46 -2.16 -9.57 -1.51
N GLY A 47 -1.81 -9.14 -2.73
CA GLY A 47 -0.86 -9.84 -3.56
C GLY A 47 0.58 -9.59 -3.11
N ARG A 48 1.28 -10.63 -2.63
CA ARG A 48 2.76 -10.57 -2.55
C ARG A 48 3.32 -10.79 -3.94
N ASP A 49 3.68 -9.69 -4.60
CA ASP A 49 4.39 -9.71 -5.87
C ASP A 49 5.81 -10.26 -5.65
N ARG A 50 6.10 -11.43 -6.25
CA ARG A 50 7.41 -12.08 -6.18
C ARG A 50 8.38 -11.58 -7.25
N LEU A 51 7.87 -10.91 -8.28
CA LEU A 51 8.63 -10.46 -9.43
C LEU A 51 9.01 -8.99 -9.30
N ALA A 52 8.13 -8.15 -8.77
CA ALA A 52 8.38 -6.72 -8.59
C ALA A 52 9.66 -6.41 -7.78
N PRO A 53 9.95 -7.07 -6.63
CA PRO A 53 11.20 -6.82 -5.91
C PRO A 53 12.44 -7.08 -6.77
N THR A 54 12.43 -8.17 -7.55
CA THR A 54 13.53 -8.51 -8.45
C THR A 54 13.66 -7.52 -9.60
N ALA A 55 12.54 -7.14 -10.24
CA ALA A 55 12.53 -6.19 -11.34
C ALA A 55 12.99 -4.80 -10.92
N ILE A 56 12.51 -4.30 -9.76
CA ILE A 56 12.92 -2.99 -9.23
C ILE A 56 14.40 -3.01 -8.84
N LYS A 57 14.91 -4.09 -8.23
CA LYS A 57 16.36 -4.25 -7.96
C LYS A 57 17.19 -4.17 -9.24
N SER A 58 16.79 -4.89 -10.29
CA SER A 58 17.47 -4.83 -11.59
C SER A 58 17.44 -3.42 -12.20
N TRP A 59 16.33 -2.71 -12.06
CA TRP A 59 16.22 -1.32 -12.52
C TRP A 59 17.12 -0.36 -11.73
N ILE A 60 17.18 -0.49 -10.41
CA ILE A 60 18.08 0.30 -9.54
C ILE A 60 19.54 0.09 -9.97
N GLU A 61 19.96 -1.14 -10.18
CA GLU A 61 21.33 -1.44 -10.63
C GLU A 61 21.63 -0.83 -12.00
N ALA A 62 20.69 -0.91 -12.96
CA ALA A 62 20.83 -0.24 -14.25
C ALA A 62 20.89 1.29 -14.14
N ALA A 63 20.11 1.88 -13.22
CA ALA A 63 20.13 3.32 -12.94
C ALA A 63 21.46 3.76 -12.33
N ARG A 64 22.04 2.96 -11.43
CA ARG A 64 23.39 3.19 -10.86
C ARG A 64 24.47 3.14 -11.92
N ILE A 65 24.43 2.14 -12.81
CA ILE A 65 25.34 2.04 -13.97
C ILE A 65 25.23 3.29 -14.86
N SER A 66 24.04 3.89 -14.91
CA SER A 66 23.77 5.12 -15.67
C SER A 66 24.08 6.41 -14.90
N ASN A 67 24.77 6.34 -13.75
CA ASN A 67 25.11 7.48 -12.87
C ASN A 67 23.89 8.28 -12.38
N VAL A 68 22.75 7.64 -12.19
CA VAL A 68 21.61 8.28 -11.52
C VAL A 68 21.96 8.52 -10.05
N PRO A 69 21.77 9.74 -9.50
CA PRO A 69 22.04 10.02 -8.10
C PRO A 69 21.19 9.18 -7.14
N ASP A 70 21.80 8.66 -6.07
CA ASP A 70 21.13 7.73 -5.13
C ASP A 70 19.88 8.31 -4.47
N HIS A 71 19.83 9.62 -4.19
CA HIS A 71 18.64 10.27 -3.61
C HIS A 71 17.39 10.17 -4.50
N LYS A 72 17.56 9.89 -5.81
CA LYS A 72 16.44 9.63 -6.73
C LYS A 72 15.98 8.17 -6.70
N LEU A 73 16.75 7.29 -6.09
CA LEU A 73 16.52 5.85 -5.99
C LEU A 73 16.07 5.42 -4.58
N GLU A 74 16.10 6.33 -3.59
CA GLU A 74 15.72 6.06 -2.20
C GLU A 74 14.30 5.52 -2.08
N SER A 75 13.32 6.16 -2.73
CA SER A 75 11.92 5.69 -2.68
C SER A 75 11.75 4.29 -3.26
N ALA A 76 12.52 3.93 -4.30
CA ALA A 76 12.49 2.60 -4.87
C ALA A 76 13.09 1.55 -3.92
N HIS A 77 14.12 1.90 -3.13
CA HIS A 77 14.64 1.04 -2.07
C HIS A 77 13.63 0.84 -0.95
N GLU A 78 13.00 1.93 -0.47
CA GLU A 78 11.98 1.88 0.58
C GLU A 78 10.78 1.00 0.17
N ILE A 79 10.37 1.09 -1.11
CA ILE A 79 9.30 0.26 -1.67
C ILE A 79 9.69 -1.22 -1.68
N ILE A 80 10.91 -1.56 -2.12
CA ILE A 80 11.37 -2.96 -2.10
C ILE A 80 11.40 -3.49 -0.66
N ASP A 81 11.95 -2.71 0.28
CA ASP A 81 12.06 -3.13 1.67
C ASP A 81 10.68 -3.33 2.29
N ALA A 82 9.71 -2.46 2.01
CA ALA A 82 8.33 -2.63 2.42
C ALA A 82 7.69 -3.91 1.85
N ILE A 83 7.91 -4.21 0.56
CA ILE A 83 7.37 -5.43 -0.09
C ILE A 83 8.02 -6.70 0.49
N VAL A 84 9.33 -6.68 0.74
CA VAL A 84 10.09 -7.84 1.24
C VAL A 84 9.81 -8.11 2.71
N SER A 85 9.73 -7.05 3.52
CA SER A 85 9.51 -7.13 4.97
C SER A 85 8.05 -7.39 5.37
N TRP A 86 7.12 -7.32 4.41
CA TRP A 86 5.71 -7.63 4.66
C TRP A 86 5.55 -9.05 5.26
N PRO A 87 5.09 -9.17 6.52
CA PRO A 87 5.07 -10.43 7.26
C PRO A 87 3.89 -11.34 6.90
N GLY A 88 2.98 -10.89 6.02
CA GLY A 88 1.82 -11.68 5.62
C GLY A 88 2.23 -12.91 4.83
N ASP A 89 1.92 -14.09 5.37
CA ASP A 89 1.87 -15.32 4.59
C ASP A 89 0.81 -15.19 3.50
N ARG A 90 1.02 -15.89 2.37
CA ARG A 90 -0.03 -16.02 1.36
C ARG A 90 -1.17 -16.82 1.97
N HIS A 91 -2.30 -16.15 2.21
CA HIS A 91 -3.56 -16.84 2.29
C HIS A 91 -3.98 -17.18 0.85
N TYR A 92 -3.73 -18.42 0.42
CA TYR A 92 -4.47 -18.96 -0.71
C TYR A 92 -5.89 -19.22 -0.19
N PRO A 93 -6.94 -18.72 -0.84
CA PRO A 93 -8.29 -19.15 -0.50
C PRO A 93 -8.37 -20.66 -0.75
N ASP A 94 -8.87 -21.39 0.26
CA ASP A 94 -9.09 -22.84 0.21
C ASP A 94 -10.02 -23.25 -0.96
#